data_AF-A0A6N8V8G5-F1
#
_entry.id   AF-A0A6N8V8G5-F1
#
_cell.length_a   1.000
_cell.length_b   1.000
_cell.length_c   1.000
_cell.angle_alpha   90.00
_cell.angle_beta   90.00
_cell.angle_gamma   90.00
#
_symmetry.space_group_name_H-M   'P 1'
#
loop_
_entity.id
_entity.type
_entity.pdbx_description
1 polymer ?
#
loop_
_entity_poly.entity_id
_entity_poly.type
_entity_poly.pdbx_seq_one_letter_code
_entity_poly.pdbx_strand_id
1 'polypeptide(L)'
;MADSSLPPRNPLVASEDWWAVWMAGLLLAATAGGLIAFVPGVGRWSTLPFEAFLGREWGLLALGLGLASLTAAAVQVMSGDGARQAAAFVPLFMLALVAYTLAGQTGIRAAGFGYAFWALLIGLAIANTVGTPSWLRPAIRSELYIKTGLVLLGAEVLFGNILSLGLPGLFVAWFVTPVVII
;
A
#
# COMPACT_ATOMS: atom_id res chain seq x y z
N MET A 1 1.94 -42.32 -1.63
CA MET A 1 0.49 -42.05 -1.68
C MET A 1 -0.04 -42.05 -0.25
N ALA A 2 0.08 -40.91 0.44
CA ALA A 2 -0.59 -40.57 1.72
C ALA A 2 0.01 -39.24 2.21
N ASP A 3 -0.72 -38.13 2.03
CA ASP A 3 -1.16 -37.28 3.14
C ASP A 3 -2.08 -36.18 2.59
N SER A 4 -3.38 -36.43 2.62
CA SER A 4 -4.44 -35.49 2.27
C SER A 4 -5.38 -35.29 3.47
N SER A 5 -4.83 -35.30 4.69
CA SER A 5 -5.58 -35.33 5.94
C SER A 5 -5.99 -33.96 6.50
N LEU A 6 -5.60 -32.85 5.86
CA LEU A 6 -6.06 -31.52 6.27
C LEU A 6 -7.35 -31.17 5.53
N PRO A 7 -8.42 -30.73 6.23
CA PRO A 7 -9.62 -30.23 5.57
C PRO A 7 -9.23 -29.13 4.58
N PRO A 8 -9.85 -29.06 3.39
CA PRO A 8 -9.53 -28.03 2.41
C PRO A 8 -9.71 -26.67 3.08
N ARG A 9 -8.59 -25.93 3.26
CA ARG A 9 -8.63 -24.58 3.82
C ARG A 9 -9.58 -23.75 2.96
N ASN A 10 -10.49 -23.03 3.59
CA ASN A 10 -11.49 -22.22 2.89
C ASN A 10 -10.78 -21.29 1.88
N PRO A 11 -11.12 -21.35 0.57
CA PRO A 11 -10.45 -20.57 -0.47
C PRO A 11 -10.49 -19.05 -0.21
N LEU A 12 -11.47 -18.58 0.56
CA LEU A 12 -11.59 -17.17 0.96
C LEU A 12 -10.46 -16.69 1.89
N VAL A 13 -9.77 -17.62 2.58
CA VAL A 13 -8.78 -17.31 3.62
C VAL A 13 -7.37 -17.76 3.21
N ALA A 14 -7.28 -18.72 2.28
CA ALA A 14 -6.01 -19.24 1.79
C ALA A 14 -5.50 -18.51 0.54
N SER A 15 -6.40 -17.95 -0.29
CA SER A 15 -6.04 -17.35 -1.57
C SER A 15 -5.52 -15.91 -1.44
N GLU A 16 -4.47 -15.59 -2.19
CA GLU A 16 -3.85 -14.26 -2.25
C GLU A 16 -4.81 -13.19 -2.80
N ASP A 17 -5.69 -13.59 -3.72
CA ASP A 17 -6.73 -12.73 -4.32
C ASP A 17 -7.67 -12.11 -3.28
N TRP A 18 -8.17 -12.95 -2.36
CA TRP A 18 -9.09 -12.49 -1.33
C TRP A 18 -8.38 -11.64 -0.30
N TRP A 19 -7.14 -11.97 0.05
CA TRP A 19 -6.34 -11.15 0.97
C TRP A 19 -6.07 -9.74 0.42
N ALA A 20 -5.87 -9.59 -0.89
CA ALA A 20 -5.77 -8.28 -1.52
C ALA A 20 -7.03 -7.43 -1.30
N VAL A 21 -8.21 -8.04 -1.45
CA VAL A 21 -9.51 -7.38 -1.18
C VAL A 21 -9.68 -7.05 0.30
N TRP A 22 -9.34 -7.97 1.20
CA TRP A 22 -9.46 -7.76 2.65
C TRP A 22 -8.53 -6.65 3.14
N MET A 23 -7.28 -6.61 2.70
CA MET A 23 -6.34 -5.54 3.08
C MET A 23 -6.81 -4.19 2.56
N ALA A 24 -7.23 -4.11 1.30
CA ALA A 24 -7.76 -2.88 0.72
C ALA A 24 -9.03 -2.42 1.47
N GLY A 25 -9.96 -3.33 1.74
CA GLY A 25 -11.18 -3.05 2.50
C GLY A 25 -10.90 -2.59 3.93
N LEU A 26 -9.93 -3.21 4.62
CA LEU A 26 -9.51 -2.81 5.96
C LEU A 26 -8.89 -1.41 5.96
N LEU A 27 -8.03 -1.10 4.98
CA LEU A 27 -7.45 0.24 4.84
C LEU A 27 -8.52 1.30 4.54
N LEU A 28 -9.48 0.99 3.68
CA LEU A 28 -10.62 1.87 3.39
C LEU A 28 -11.48 2.09 4.63
N ALA A 29 -11.82 1.04 5.38
CA ALA A 29 -12.60 1.13 6.61
C ALA A 29 -11.86 1.93 7.69
N ALA A 30 -10.55 1.71 7.85
CA ALA A 30 -9.71 2.46 8.78
C ALA A 30 -9.62 3.94 8.42
N THR A 31 -9.60 4.26 7.12
CA THR A 31 -9.62 5.65 6.64
C THR A 31 -10.99 6.28 6.86
N ALA A 32 -12.07 5.60 6.47
CA ALA A 32 -13.45 6.08 6.64
C ALA A 32 -13.84 6.24 8.12
N GLY A 33 -13.34 5.37 8.99
CA GLY A 33 -13.53 5.45 10.44
C GLY A 33 -12.64 6.49 11.14
N GLY A 34 -11.79 7.21 10.41
CA GLY A 34 -10.90 8.23 10.97
C GLY A 34 -9.69 7.69 11.75
N LEU A 35 -9.47 6.38 11.74
CA LEU A 35 -8.29 5.75 12.35
C LEU A 35 -7.01 6.16 11.59
N ILE A 36 -7.09 6.25 10.26
CA ILE A 36 -6.01 6.74 9.39
C ILE A 36 -6.41 8.13 8.89
N ALA A 37 -6.13 9.16 9.70
CA ALA A 37 -6.44 10.55 9.34
C ALA A 37 -5.33 11.22 8.49
N PHE A 38 -4.10 10.72 8.57
CA PHE A 38 -2.96 11.27 7.86
C PHE A 38 -1.95 10.16 7.55
N VAL A 39 -1.46 10.15 6.30
CA VAL A 39 -0.38 9.25 5.88
C VAL A 39 0.94 10.03 5.93
N PRO A 40 1.88 9.66 6.81
CA PRO A 40 3.16 10.33 6.91
C PRO A 40 4.00 10.02 5.67
N GLY A 41 4.46 11.07 5.00
CA GLY A 41 5.36 10.99 3.86
C GLY A 41 6.73 11.57 4.17
N VAL A 42 7.74 11.10 3.45
CA VAL A 42 9.11 11.64 3.49
C VAL A 42 9.11 13.11 3.05
N GLY A 43 9.82 13.94 3.81
CA GLY A 43 9.95 15.38 3.57
C GLY A 43 10.82 15.71 2.35
N ARG A 44 10.77 16.98 1.93
CA ARG A 44 11.68 17.51 0.92
C ARG A 44 13.00 17.92 1.57
N TRP A 45 14.08 17.82 0.81
CA TRP A 45 15.40 18.28 1.24
C TRP A 45 16.17 18.88 0.06
N SER A 46 17.09 19.80 0.36
CA SER A 46 17.94 20.46 -0.63
C SER A 46 19.42 20.29 -0.31
N THR A 47 19.78 20.47 0.97
CA THR A 47 21.15 20.42 1.47
C THR A 47 21.48 19.06 2.07
N LEU A 48 20.74 18.63 3.08
CA LEU A 48 21.02 17.40 3.81
C LEU A 48 19.83 16.43 3.70
N PRO A 49 20.04 15.15 3.29
CA PRO A 49 18.98 14.15 3.22
C PRO A 49 18.23 13.93 4.54
N PHE A 50 18.88 14.21 5.67
CA PHE A 50 18.29 14.05 7.00
C PHE A 50 17.12 15.03 7.25
N GLU A 51 17.09 16.17 6.58
CA GLU A 51 15.97 17.13 6.64
C GLU A 51 14.65 16.48 6.20
N ALA A 52 14.70 15.43 5.38
CA ALA A 52 13.54 14.69 4.95
C ALA A 52 12.83 13.93 6.10
N PHE A 53 13.54 13.66 7.20
CA PHE A 53 13.05 12.83 8.31
C PHE A 53 12.69 13.64 9.57
N LEU A 54 13.27 14.84 9.71
CA LEU A 54 13.06 15.72 10.86
C LEU A 54 11.56 15.94 11.15
N GLY A 55 11.13 15.55 12.35
CA GLY A 55 9.75 15.67 12.82
C GLY A 55 8.76 14.66 12.24
N ARG A 56 9.22 13.72 11.40
CA ARG A 56 8.40 12.70 10.71
C ARG A 56 8.75 11.28 11.12
N GLU A 57 9.84 11.11 11.87
CA GLU A 57 10.37 9.84 12.38
C GLU A 57 9.26 8.91 12.89
N TRP A 58 8.44 9.41 13.83
CA TRP A 58 7.41 8.61 14.49
C TRP A 58 6.28 8.21 13.54
N GLY A 59 5.94 9.09 12.61
CA GLY A 59 4.95 8.79 11.57
C GLY A 59 5.46 7.71 10.62
N LEU A 60 6.70 7.83 10.15
CA LEU A 60 7.30 6.85 9.25
C LEU A 60 7.48 5.49 9.92
N LEU A 61 7.86 5.47 11.21
CA LEU A 61 7.92 4.25 12.01
C LEU A 61 6.53 3.63 12.19
N ALA A 62 5.51 4.43 12.53
CA ALA A 62 4.14 3.95 12.66
C ALA A 62 3.60 3.39 11.33
N LEU A 63 3.90 4.04 10.21
CA LEU A 63 3.55 3.57 8.86
C LEU A 63 4.26 2.25 8.54
N GLY A 64 5.56 2.17 8.78
CA GLY A 64 6.35 0.96 8.56
C GLY A 64 5.83 -0.22 9.39
N LEU A 65 5.57 -0.01 10.68
CA LEU A 65 5.01 -1.03 11.57
C LEU A 65 3.57 -1.39 11.20
N GLY A 66 2.75 -0.41 10.81
CA GLY A 66 1.37 -0.63 10.36
C GLY A 66 1.31 -1.48 9.10
N LEU A 67 2.12 -1.16 8.09
CA LEU A 67 2.20 -1.95 6.85
C LEU A 67 2.84 -3.31 7.08
N ALA A 68 3.89 -3.38 7.90
CA ALA A 68 4.53 -4.65 8.25
C ALA A 68 3.56 -5.58 8.98
N SER A 69 2.81 -5.08 9.96
CA SER A 69 1.84 -5.89 10.72
C SER A 69 0.65 -6.30 9.87
N LEU A 70 0.10 -5.40 9.04
CA LEU A 70 -1.00 -5.70 8.14
C LEU A 70 -0.63 -6.83 7.16
N THR A 71 0.52 -6.71 6.52
CA THR A 71 0.99 -7.70 5.54
C THR A 71 1.42 -9.00 6.23
N ALA A 72 2.09 -8.92 7.38
CA ALA A 72 2.45 -10.07 8.21
C ALA A 72 1.24 -10.87 8.67
N ALA A 73 0.15 -10.20 9.05
CA ALA A 73 -1.09 -10.87 9.40
C ALA A 73 -1.67 -11.65 8.21
N ALA A 74 -1.71 -11.04 7.03
CA ALA A 74 -2.16 -11.71 5.80
C ALA A 74 -1.31 -12.95 5.49
N VAL A 75 0.01 -12.80 5.54
CA VAL A 75 0.96 -13.89 5.25
C VAL A 75 0.94 -14.99 6.31
N GLN A 76 0.74 -14.64 7.58
CA GLN A 76 0.61 -15.59 8.69
C GLN A 76 -0.60 -16.49 8.45
N VAL A 77 -1.73 -15.91 8.03
CA VAL A 77 -2.95 -16.69 7.79
C VAL A 77 -2.82 -17.55 6.53
N MET A 78 -2.25 -17.01 5.45
CA MET A 78 -2.07 -17.75 4.19
C MET A 78 -1.08 -18.91 4.31
N SER A 79 0.12 -18.63 4.81
CA SER A 79 1.29 -19.52 4.71
C SER A 79 1.96 -19.86 6.05
N GLY A 80 1.58 -19.23 7.16
CA GLY A 80 2.16 -19.48 8.49
C GLY A 80 3.50 -18.77 8.75
N ASP A 81 4.08 -18.11 7.74
CA ASP A 81 5.43 -17.49 7.79
C ASP A 81 5.40 -15.96 8.05
N GLY A 82 4.39 -15.44 8.76
CA GLY A 82 4.20 -14.00 8.95
C GLY A 82 5.37 -13.33 9.67
N ALA A 83 5.96 -13.97 10.68
CA ALA A 83 7.13 -13.44 11.39
C ALA A 83 8.36 -13.28 10.47
N ARG A 84 8.58 -14.26 9.58
CA ARG A 84 9.68 -14.20 8.60
C ARG A 84 9.44 -13.10 7.57
N GLN A 85 8.19 -12.91 7.16
CA GLN A 85 7.82 -11.83 6.26
C GLN A 85 7.94 -10.46 6.93
N ALA A 86 7.56 -10.31 8.19
CA ALA A 86 7.74 -9.07 8.95
C ALA A 86 9.23 -8.68 9.06
N ALA A 87 10.10 -9.65 9.37
CA ALA A 87 11.54 -9.43 9.41
C ALA A 87 12.11 -9.04 8.03
N ALA A 88 11.63 -9.68 6.96
CA ALA A 88 12.00 -9.34 5.58
C ALA A 88 11.43 -7.98 5.12
N PHE A 89 10.34 -7.53 5.72
CA PHE A 89 9.68 -6.27 5.35
C PHE A 89 10.48 -5.06 5.82
N VAL A 90 11.17 -5.13 6.96
CA VAL A 90 12.01 -4.04 7.48
C VAL A 90 13.02 -3.52 6.43
N PRO A 91 13.92 -4.36 5.88
CA PRO A 91 14.86 -3.91 4.85
C PRO A 91 14.16 -3.47 3.55
N LEU A 92 13.04 -4.10 3.17
CA LEU A 92 12.24 -3.65 2.02
C LEU A 92 11.69 -2.24 2.22
N PHE A 93 11.18 -1.93 3.42
CA PHE A 93 10.69 -0.61 3.79
C PHE A 93 11.82 0.42 3.83
N MET A 94 13.01 0.04 4.32
CA MET A 94 14.19 0.91 4.26
C MET A 94 14.59 1.25 2.82
N LEU A 95 14.55 0.28 1.90
CA LEU A 95 14.78 0.54 0.47
C LEU A 95 13.73 1.49 -0.12
N ALA A 96 12.47 1.35 0.29
CA ALA A 96 11.40 2.28 -0.11
C ALA A 96 11.65 3.70 0.45
N LEU A 97 12.08 3.84 1.70
CA LEU A 97 12.45 5.14 2.28
C LEU A 97 13.62 5.78 1.54
N VAL A 98 14.63 5.00 1.14
CA VAL A 98 15.74 5.48 0.31
C VAL A 98 15.23 5.98 -1.05
N ALA A 99 14.36 5.22 -1.72
CA ALA A 99 13.78 5.66 -2.99
C ALA A 99 12.96 6.96 -2.85
N TYR A 100 12.15 7.07 -1.78
CA TYR A 100 11.35 8.26 -1.50
C TYR A 100 12.19 9.48 -1.13
N THR A 101 13.26 9.30 -0.36
CA THR A 101 14.18 10.39 -0.02
C THR A 101 14.90 10.89 -1.26
N LEU A 102 15.43 10.03 -2.12
CA LEU A 102 16.06 10.45 -3.37
C LEU A 102 15.10 11.23 -4.28
N ALA A 103 13.86 10.78 -4.39
CA ALA A 103 12.81 11.50 -5.12
C ALA A 103 12.36 12.80 -4.44
N GLY A 104 12.66 12.97 -3.15
CA GLY A 104 12.35 14.16 -2.35
C GLY A 104 13.32 15.32 -2.54
N GLN A 105 14.44 15.10 -3.24
CA GLN A 105 15.43 16.14 -3.49
C GLN A 105 14.88 17.18 -4.48
N THR A 106 15.07 18.47 -4.18
CA THR A 106 14.44 19.58 -4.93
C THR A 106 14.77 19.60 -6.43
N GLY A 107 16.02 19.37 -6.81
CA GLY A 107 16.48 19.31 -8.20
C GLY A 107 16.02 18.06 -8.96
N ILE A 108 16.12 16.87 -8.36
CA ILE A 108 15.68 15.60 -8.94
C ILE A 108 14.17 15.64 -9.22
N ARG A 109 13.41 16.17 -8.26
CA ARG A 109 11.96 16.31 -8.40
C ARG A 109 11.60 17.34 -9.47
N ALA A 110 12.34 18.45 -9.56
CA ALA A 110 12.17 19.45 -10.62
C ALA A 110 12.45 18.86 -12.01
N ALA A 111 13.36 17.89 -12.11
CA ALA A 111 13.62 17.14 -13.34
C ALA A 111 12.56 16.07 -13.67
N GLY A 112 11.55 15.88 -12.82
CA GLY A 112 10.43 14.97 -13.07
C GLY A 112 10.64 13.51 -12.63
N PHE A 113 11.74 13.20 -11.94
CA PHE A 113 12.01 11.84 -11.47
C PHE A 113 11.27 11.55 -10.16
N GLY A 114 10.22 10.72 -10.25
CA GLY A 114 9.43 10.29 -9.10
C GLY A 114 10.04 9.13 -8.30
N TYR A 115 9.42 8.79 -7.16
CA TYR A 115 9.85 7.69 -6.29
C TYR A 115 9.85 6.33 -7.01
N ALA A 116 8.90 6.11 -7.93
CA ALA A 116 8.81 4.87 -8.70
C ALA A 116 10.04 4.64 -9.59
N PHE A 117 10.59 5.71 -10.19
CA PHE A 117 11.81 5.65 -10.97
C PHE A 117 13.01 5.22 -10.11
N TRP A 118 13.19 5.84 -8.94
CA TRP A 118 14.27 5.50 -8.03
C TRP A 118 14.13 4.10 -7.43
N ALA A 119 12.91 3.69 -7.07
CA ALA A 119 12.64 2.34 -6.58
C ALA A 119 13.01 1.28 -7.63
N LEU A 120 12.66 1.51 -8.89
CA LEU A 120 13.01 0.63 -10.01
C LEU A 120 14.53 0.61 -10.25
N LEU A 121 15.18 1.77 -10.26
CA LEU A 121 16.63 1.87 -10.45
C LEU A 121 17.41 1.13 -9.36
N ILE A 122 17.04 1.34 -8.09
CA ILE A 122 17.64 0.65 -6.95
C ILE A 122 17.39 -0.86 -7.04
N GLY A 123 16.15 -1.28 -7.32
CA GLY A 123 15.81 -2.68 -7.48
C GLY A 123 16.61 -3.36 -8.59
N LEU A 124 16.75 -2.69 -9.74
CA LEU A 124 17.55 -3.16 -10.87
C LEU A 124 19.04 -3.25 -10.50
N ALA A 125 19.59 -2.24 -9.81
CA ALA A 125 20.97 -2.26 -9.35
C ALA A 125 21.23 -3.43 -8.40
N ILE A 126 20.35 -3.68 -7.43
CA ILE A 126 20.48 -4.80 -6.48
C ILE A 126 20.39 -6.14 -7.22
N ALA A 127 19.43 -6.29 -8.13
CA ALA A 127 19.23 -7.53 -8.89
C ALA A 127 20.44 -7.89 -9.76
N ASN A 128 21.13 -6.89 -10.34
CA ASN A 128 22.29 -7.11 -11.19
C ASN A 128 23.63 -7.24 -10.45
N THR A 129 23.73 -6.76 -9.21
CA THR A 129 25.02 -6.74 -8.46
C THR A 129 25.13 -7.90 -7.48
N VAL A 130 24.20 -7.99 -6.53
CA VAL A 130 24.25 -8.98 -5.44
C VAL A 130 23.20 -10.08 -5.64
N GLY A 131 22.19 -9.81 -6.46
CA GLY A 131 21.02 -10.66 -6.61
C GLY A 131 20.08 -10.57 -5.40
N THR A 132 18.83 -11.00 -5.56
CA THR A 132 17.82 -10.92 -4.49
C THR A 132 18.06 -12.00 -3.43
N PRO A 133 18.47 -11.63 -2.21
CA PRO A 133 18.81 -12.61 -1.18
C PRO A 133 17.57 -13.37 -0.71
N SER A 134 17.76 -14.65 -0.33
CA SER A 134 16.67 -15.56 0.04
C SER A 134 15.87 -15.11 1.27
N TRP A 135 16.48 -14.35 2.18
CA TRP A 135 15.82 -13.80 3.36
C TRP A 135 14.89 -12.62 3.05
N LEU A 136 15.07 -11.92 1.92
CA LEU A 136 14.22 -10.79 1.51
C LEU A 136 12.98 -11.28 0.73
N ARG A 137 13.08 -12.43 0.08
CA ARG A 137 12.01 -13.04 -0.73
C ARG A 137 10.64 -13.12 -0.04
N PRO A 138 10.52 -13.46 1.26
CA PRO A 138 9.23 -13.55 1.93
C PRO A 138 8.43 -12.24 1.91
N ALA A 139 9.11 -11.08 1.87
CA ALA A 139 8.46 -9.77 1.78
C ALA A 139 8.21 -9.32 0.33
N ILE A 140 8.85 -9.93 -0.68
CA ILE A 140 8.67 -9.56 -2.08
C ILE A 140 7.47 -10.33 -2.64
N ARG A 141 6.26 -9.96 -2.20
CA ARG A 141 4.99 -10.49 -2.72
C ARG A 141 4.36 -9.51 -3.70
N SER A 142 4.95 -9.43 -4.88
CA SER A 142 4.55 -8.46 -5.91
C SER A 142 3.07 -8.59 -6.30
N GLU A 143 2.55 -9.81 -6.35
CA GLU A 143 1.16 -10.09 -6.70
C GLU A 143 0.18 -9.53 -5.66
N LEU A 144 0.38 -9.82 -4.37
CA LEU A 144 -0.38 -9.24 -3.26
C LEU A 144 -0.38 -7.71 -3.31
N TYR A 145 0.80 -7.09 -3.48
CA TYR A 145 0.91 -5.62 -3.49
C TYR A 145 0.24 -4.98 -4.71
N ILE A 146 0.44 -5.54 -5.90
CA ILE A 146 -0.18 -5.04 -7.13
C ILE A 146 -1.69 -5.22 -7.08
N LYS A 147 -2.20 -6.38 -6.65
CA LYS A 147 -3.64 -6.64 -6.53
C LYS A 147 -4.29 -5.74 -5.48
N THR A 148 -3.66 -5.57 -4.32
CA THR A 148 -4.17 -4.64 -3.28
C THR A 148 -4.23 -3.21 -3.82
N GLY A 149 -3.18 -2.77 -4.51
CA GLY A 149 -3.13 -1.45 -5.15
C GLY A 149 -4.21 -1.28 -6.21
N LEU A 150 -4.48 -2.28 -7.03
CA LEU A 150 -5.54 -2.26 -8.04
C LEU A 150 -6.93 -2.13 -7.41
N VAL A 151 -7.21 -2.85 -6.31
CA VAL A 151 -8.48 -2.73 -5.58
C VAL A 151 -8.63 -1.33 -4.98
N LEU A 152 -7.58 -0.78 -4.37
CA LEU A 152 -7.58 0.57 -3.81
C LEU A 152 -7.76 1.64 -4.90
N LEU A 153 -7.09 1.52 -6.04
CA LEU A 153 -7.26 2.40 -7.20
C LEU A 153 -8.67 2.32 -7.78
N GLY A 154 -9.23 1.10 -7.89
CA GLY A 154 -10.62 0.91 -8.31
C GLY A 154 -11.60 1.61 -7.37
N ALA A 155 -11.37 1.50 -6.05
CA ALA A 155 -12.16 2.22 -5.06
C ALA A 155 -12.00 3.74 -5.19
N GLU A 156 -10.77 4.25 -5.33
CA GLU A 156 -10.47 5.68 -5.49
C GLU A 156 -11.23 6.29 -6.67
N VAL A 157 -11.14 5.65 -7.85
CA VAL A 157 -11.82 6.12 -9.07
C VAL A 157 -13.35 6.03 -8.93
N LEU A 158 -13.87 4.92 -8.39
CA LEU A 158 -15.31 4.71 -8.25
C LEU A 158 -15.93 5.69 -7.24
N PHE A 159 -15.31 5.84 -6.06
CA PHE A 159 -15.78 6.80 -5.06
C PHE A 159 -15.66 8.24 -5.56
N GLY A 160 -14.58 8.59 -6.27
CA GLY A 160 -14.43 9.90 -6.90
C GLY A 160 -15.59 10.23 -7.85
N ASN A 161 -15.93 9.28 -8.73
CA ASN A 161 -17.04 9.43 -9.65
C ASN A 161 -18.39 9.54 -8.92
N ILE A 162 -18.65 8.68 -7.93
CA ILE A 162 -19.89 8.72 -7.13
C ILE A 162 -20.04 10.05 -6.40
N LEU A 163 -18.96 10.59 -5.80
CA LEU A 163 -19.01 11.88 -5.11
C LEU A 163 -19.24 13.04 -6.10
N SER A 164 -18.62 13.00 -7.28
CA SER A 164 -18.82 14.03 -8.31
C SER A 164 -20.24 14.05 -8.89
N LEU A 165 -20.88 12.89 -9.02
CA LEU A 165 -22.23 12.74 -9.57
C LEU A 165 -23.32 12.73 -8.49
N GLY A 166 -22.94 12.53 -7.22
CA GLY A 166 -23.85 12.47 -6.09
C GLY A 166 -24.56 13.79 -5.83
N LEU A 167 -23.83 14.91 -5.82
CA LEU A 167 -24.43 16.22 -5.58
C LEU A 167 -25.40 16.64 -6.72
N PRO A 168 -25.00 16.55 -8.01
CA PRO A 168 -25.93 16.79 -9.13
C PRO A 168 -27.11 15.80 -9.13
N GLY A 169 -26.86 14.52 -8.85
CA GLY A 169 -27.90 13.50 -8.81
C GLY A 169 -28.94 13.74 -7.71
N LEU A 170 -28.50 14.14 -6.51
CA LEU A 170 -29.38 14.49 -5.40
C LEU A 170 -30.20 15.75 -5.71
N PHE A 171 -29.58 16.75 -6.35
CA PHE A 171 -30.28 17.95 -6.81
C PHE A 171 -31.38 17.62 -7.82
N VAL A 172 -31.07 16.81 -8.85
CA VAL A 172 -32.05 16.37 -9.85
C VAL A 172 -33.16 15.57 -9.20
N ALA A 173 -32.84 14.58 -8.36
CA ALA A 173 -33.85 13.75 -7.69
C ALA A 173 -34.78 14.58 -6.78
N TRP A 174 -34.22 15.51 -6.01
CA TRP A 174 -34.99 16.36 -5.09
C TRP A 174 -35.83 17.41 -5.82
N PHE A 175 -35.35 17.97 -6.92
CA PHE A 175 -36.04 19.04 -7.65
C PHE A 175 -37.03 18.52 -8.69
N VAL A 176 -36.67 17.49 -9.45
CA VAL A 176 -37.52 16.96 -10.53
C VAL A 176 -38.74 16.24 -9.98
N THR A 177 -38.60 15.49 -8.89
CA THR A 177 -39.70 14.67 -8.35
C THR A 177 -40.91 15.51 -7.91
N PRO A 178 -40.77 16.63 -7.16
CA PRO A 178 -41.90 17.52 -6.85
C PRO A 178 -42.49 18.22 -8.06
N VAL A 179 -41.66 18.62 -9.04
CA VAL A 179 -42.13 19.36 -10.24
C VAL A 179 -42.99 18.48 -11.13
N VAL A 180 -42.70 17.19 -11.24
CA VAL A 180 -43.47 16.25 -12.09
C VAL A 180 -44.82 15.87 -11.46
N ILE A 181 -44.95 15.95 -10.13
CA ILE A 181 -46.17 15.54 -9.41
C ILE A 181 -47.24 16.65 -9.39
N ILE A 182 -46.86 17.91 -9.64
CA ILE A 182 -47.76 19.06 -9.77
C ILE A 182 -48.24 19.16 -11.22
#